data_AF-D2Q6A1-F1
#
_entry.id   AF-D2Q6A1-F1
#
_cell.length_a   1.000
_cell.length_b   1.000
_cell.length_c   1.000
_cell.angle_alpha   90.00
_cell.angle_beta   90.00
_cell.angle_gamma   90.00
#
_symmetry.space_group_name_H-M   'P 1'
#
loop_
_entity.id
_entity.type
_entity.pdbx_description
1 polymer ?
#
loop_
_entity_poly.entity_id
_entity_poly.type
_entity_poly.pdbx_seq_one_letter_code
_entity_poly.pdbx_strand_id
1 'polypeptide(L)'
;MQHPVLPSLGNAETDKEAISVVLLTGVHRLALDATSFSLADSCPSVCCVTYDFATDDTAETGFSMTRTIRRPGGLGQLSEGDCTTFPMEACCPTCSVKRDLVAALGHLCNRADMFLITLPIGIEGAPVAQYLLECSLLGGTARPVDAATIASVTDPEGFASRLCDDEQLLLAGTDEHDGVFDPRCVGTVQARLISEAEHVLLLPTARPDHPDTKAVAPERNHERPSRSHDLVAALASPETVIHPNAHAVSLHTLLETTPAATIPESADACGRGNGLV
;
A
#
# COMPACT_ATOMS: atom_id res chain seq x y z
N MET A 1 17.72 8.92 -51.56
CA MET A 1 16.66 8.80 -50.54
C MET A 1 17.27 9.17 -49.20
N GLN A 2 16.90 10.32 -48.65
CA GLN A 2 17.39 10.81 -47.36
C GLN A 2 16.67 10.04 -46.26
N HIS A 3 17.43 9.37 -45.37
CA HIS A 3 16.88 8.84 -44.13
C HIS A 3 16.40 10.02 -43.25
N PRO A 4 15.19 9.97 -42.66
CA PRO A 4 14.82 10.92 -41.64
C PRO A 4 15.69 10.65 -40.41
N VAL A 5 16.54 11.62 -40.07
CA VAL A 5 17.23 11.66 -38.78
C VAL A 5 16.17 11.92 -37.73
N LEU A 6 15.91 10.94 -36.87
CA LEU A 6 15.11 11.14 -35.67
C LEU A 6 15.79 12.24 -34.84
N PRO A 7 15.09 13.32 -34.48
CA PRO A 7 15.67 14.28 -33.54
C PRO A 7 15.95 13.53 -32.24
N SER A 8 17.22 13.54 -31.81
CA SER A 8 17.59 13.09 -30.47
C SER A 8 16.73 13.87 -29.48
N LEU A 9 15.86 13.18 -28.76
CA LEU A 9 15.26 13.71 -27.53
C LEU A 9 16.44 14.02 -26.62
N GLY A 10 16.82 15.30 -26.59
CA GLY A 10 17.81 15.79 -25.66
C GLY A 10 17.38 15.39 -24.25
N ASN A 11 18.35 14.96 -23.46
CA ASN A 11 18.19 14.72 -22.03
C ASN A 11 17.62 16.00 -21.42
N ALA A 12 16.30 16.08 -21.31
CA ALA A 12 15.68 16.96 -20.36
C ALA A 12 15.98 16.31 -19.01
N GLU A 13 17.13 16.65 -18.43
CA GLU A 13 17.30 16.61 -16.99
C GLU A 13 16.19 17.50 -16.43
N THR A 14 15.04 16.89 -16.16
CA THR A 14 13.98 17.55 -15.44
C THR A 14 14.44 17.64 -14.00
N ASP A 15 14.92 18.83 -13.61
CA ASP A 15 15.05 19.34 -12.23
C ASP A 15 13.68 19.39 -11.51
N LYS A 16 12.83 18.40 -11.74
CA LYS A 16 11.57 18.22 -11.03
C LYS A 16 11.87 17.30 -9.87
N GLU A 17 11.77 17.82 -8.65
CA GLU A 17 11.84 17.01 -7.45
C GLU A 17 10.93 15.79 -7.61
N ALA A 18 11.42 14.61 -7.25
CA ALA A 18 10.63 13.40 -7.37
C ALA A 18 9.52 13.37 -6.32
N ILE A 19 8.46 12.60 -6.60
CA ILE A 19 7.40 12.32 -5.63
C ILE A 19 7.57 10.93 -5.04
N SER A 20 7.16 10.78 -3.78
CA SER A 20 7.11 9.50 -3.07
C SER A 20 5.66 9.03 -2.93
N VAL A 21 5.42 7.76 -3.20
CA VAL A 21 4.07 7.16 -3.19
C VAL A 21 4.04 5.99 -2.22
N VAL A 22 3.04 5.93 -1.35
CA VAL A 22 2.69 4.75 -0.55
C VAL A 22 1.35 4.20 -1.05
N LEU A 23 1.33 2.92 -1.42
CA LEU A 23 0.12 2.17 -1.76
C LEU A 23 -0.34 1.36 -0.54
N LEU A 24 -1.48 1.74 0.03
CA LEU A 24 -2.10 1.05 1.15
C LEU A 24 -3.10 0.01 0.63
N THR A 25 -2.89 -1.26 0.98
CA THR A 25 -3.72 -2.41 0.56
C THR A 25 -4.31 -3.13 1.76
N GLY A 26 -5.39 -3.88 1.56
CA GLY A 26 -6.03 -4.68 2.61
C GLY A 26 -7.38 -5.24 2.15
N VAL A 27 -8.00 -6.06 3.00
CA VAL A 27 -9.32 -6.67 2.73
C VAL A 27 -10.47 -6.09 3.56
N HIS A 28 -10.16 -5.20 4.51
CA HIS A 28 -11.17 -4.58 5.38
C HIS A 28 -11.21 -3.07 5.18
N ARG A 29 -12.35 -2.58 4.67
CA ARG A 29 -12.56 -1.17 4.35
C ARG A 29 -12.35 -0.25 5.56
N LEU A 30 -12.99 -0.57 6.69
CA LEU A 30 -12.86 0.23 7.92
C LEU A 30 -11.41 0.26 8.44
N ALA A 31 -10.68 -0.84 8.30
CA ALA A 31 -9.29 -0.91 8.72
C ALA A 31 -8.38 -0.06 7.82
N LEU A 32 -8.62 -0.09 6.50
CA LEU A 32 -7.95 0.78 5.54
C LEU A 32 -8.21 2.25 5.84
N ASP A 33 -9.47 2.63 6.04
CA ASP A 33 -9.84 4.02 6.33
C ASP A 33 -9.20 4.52 7.64
N ALA A 34 -9.24 3.72 8.70
CA ALA A 34 -8.65 4.08 9.99
C ALA A 34 -7.11 4.17 9.93
N THR A 35 -6.47 3.25 9.21
CA THR A 35 -5.00 3.26 9.04
C THR A 35 -4.56 4.41 8.15
N SER A 36 -5.27 4.63 7.04
CA SER A 36 -5.04 5.76 6.13
C SER A 36 -5.16 7.10 6.85
N PHE A 37 -6.17 7.25 7.71
CA PHE A 37 -6.31 8.42 8.57
C PHE A 37 -5.11 8.59 9.51
N SER A 38 -4.66 7.53 10.18
CA SER A 38 -3.54 7.59 11.13
C SER A 38 -2.22 7.97 10.43
N LEU A 39 -1.97 7.40 9.25
CA LEU A 39 -0.80 7.73 8.42
C LEU A 39 -0.87 9.19 7.93
N ALA A 40 -2.04 9.65 7.50
CA ALA A 40 -2.22 11.03 7.05
C ALA A 40 -2.03 12.05 8.19
N ASP A 41 -2.52 11.74 9.40
CA ASP A 41 -2.34 12.58 10.59
C ASP A 41 -0.86 12.71 10.97
N SER A 42 -0.07 11.65 10.77
CA SER A 42 1.37 11.66 11.02
C SER A 42 2.18 12.52 10.03
N CYS A 43 1.61 12.89 8.89
CA CYS A 43 2.28 13.68 7.85
C CYS A 43 1.31 14.72 7.23
N PRO A 44 1.16 15.91 7.84
CA PRO A 44 0.18 16.91 7.38
C PRO A 44 0.35 17.40 5.94
N SER A 45 1.54 17.22 5.36
CA SER A 45 1.85 17.58 3.96
C SER A 45 1.45 16.53 2.93
N VAL A 46 0.95 15.35 3.36
CA VAL A 46 0.58 14.28 2.43
C VAL A 46 -0.71 14.59 1.67
N CYS A 47 -0.73 14.27 0.38
CA CYS A 47 -1.96 14.23 -0.40
C CYS A 47 -2.51 12.80 -0.40
N CYS A 48 -3.75 12.62 0.06
CA CYS A 48 -4.39 11.30 0.08
C CYS A 48 -5.27 11.10 -1.15
N VAL A 49 -5.17 9.93 -1.77
CA VAL A 49 -6.06 9.49 -2.84
C VAL A 49 -6.64 8.14 -2.42
N THR A 50 -7.94 8.11 -2.14
CA THR A 50 -8.62 6.88 -1.72
C THR A 50 -9.51 6.39 -2.85
N TYR A 51 -9.36 5.13 -3.22
CA TYR A 51 -10.20 4.43 -4.16
C TYR A 51 -11.09 3.42 -3.44
N ASP A 52 -12.33 3.33 -3.87
CA ASP A 52 -13.32 2.41 -3.31
C ASP A 52 -14.30 1.96 -4.38
N PHE A 53 -14.97 0.82 -4.15
CA PHE A 53 -16.04 0.35 -5.03
C PHE A 53 -17.42 0.55 -4.39
N ALA A 54 -18.38 0.93 -5.22
CA ALA A 54 -19.78 1.04 -4.85
C ALA A 54 -20.63 0.30 -5.88
N THR A 55 -21.75 -0.28 -5.46
CA THR A 55 -22.69 -0.92 -6.37
C THR A 55 -23.22 0.11 -7.38
N ASP A 56 -23.39 -0.32 -8.62
CA ASP A 56 -23.88 0.53 -9.70
C ASP A 56 -24.62 -0.32 -10.73
N ASP A 57 -25.95 -0.31 -10.64
CA ASP A 57 -26.83 -1.05 -11.55
C ASP A 57 -26.78 -0.51 -12.99
N THR A 58 -26.19 0.66 -13.21
CA THR A 58 -26.02 1.24 -14.54
C THR A 58 -24.70 0.84 -15.20
N ALA A 59 -23.73 0.35 -14.43
CA ALA A 59 -22.46 -0.12 -14.94
C ALA A 59 -22.58 -1.57 -15.46
N GLU A 60 -21.90 -1.88 -16.57
CA GLU A 60 -21.94 -3.23 -17.17
C GLU A 60 -21.42 -4.32 -16.23
N THR A 61 -20.51 -3.95 -15.33
CA THR A 61 -19.88 -4.83 -14.34
C THR A 61 -20.64 -4.91 -13.01
N GLY A 62 -21.69 -4.09 -12.82
CA GLY A 62 -22.51 -4.03 -11.60
C GLY A 62 -21.93 -3.17 -10.47
N PHE A 63 -20.77 -2.52 -10.68
CA PHE A 63 -20.19 -1.60 -9.71
C PHE A 63 -19.48 -0.42 -10.38
N SER A 64 -19.21 0.61 -9.59
CA SER A 64 -18.45 1.79 -9.98
C SER A 64 -17.24 1.94 -9.06
N MET A 65 -16.24 2.68 -9.55
CA MET A 65 -15.07 3.05 -8.76
C MET A 65 -15.18 4.52 -8.36
N THR A 66 -15.06 4.79 -7.07
CA THR A 66 -15.03 6.15 -6.54
C THR A 66 -13.62 6.50 -6.11
N ARG A 67 -13.12 7.65 -6.57
CA ARG A 67 -11.87 8.26 -6.10
C ARG A 67 -12.19 9.47 -5.25
N THR A 68 -11.63 9.53 -4.05
CA THR A 68 -11.66 10.70 -3.18
C THR A 68 -10.26 11.27 -3.05
N ILE A 69 -10.06 12.54 -3.39
CA ILE A 69 -8.78 13.25 -3.22
C ILE A 69 -8.89 14.18 -2.02
N ARG A 70 -8.06 13.96 -0.99
CA ARG A 70 -7.91 14.87 0.15
C ARG A 70 -6.55 15.55 0.06
N ARG A 71 -6.57 16.86 -0.09
CA ARG A 71 -5.34 17.65 -0.19
C ARG A 71 -4.80 17.97 1.21
N PRO A 72 -3.49 18.26 1.33
CA PRO A 72 -2.92 18.77 2.57
C PRO A 72 -3.74 19.96 3.08
N GLY A 73 -4.31 19.82 4.28
CA GLY A 73 -5.06 20.88 4.93
C GLY A 73 -4.14 21.84 5.66
N GLY A 74 -4.53 23.12 5.77
CA GLY A 74 -4.01 23.96 6.84
C GLY A 74 -4.47 23.40 8.20
N LEU A 75 -3.64 23.53 9.24
CA LEU A 75 -3.95 23.11 10.62
C LEU A 75 -5.42 23.39 11.00
N GLY A 76 -6.19 22.34 11.29
CA GLY A 76 -7.55 22.44 11.85
C GLY A 76 -8.71 22.41 10.85
N GLN A 77 -8.47 22.18 9.55
CA GLN A 77 -9.54 21.96 8.58
C GLN A 77 -9.65 20.48 8.17
N LEU A 78 -10.76 19.84 8.52
CA LEU A 78 -11.20 18.61 7.85
C LEU A 78 -11.56 18.98 6.42
N SER A 79 -10.60 18.90 5.49
CA SER A 79 -10.89 19.16 4.09
C SER A 79 -11.84 18.07 3.59
N GLU A 80 -13.05 18.48 3.20
CA GLU A 80 -13.93 17.66 2.39
C GLU A 80 -13.13 17.22 1.14
N GLY A 81 -13.16 15.93 0.84
CA GLY A 81 -12.38 15.36 -0.27
C GLY A 81 -13.11 15.56 -1.58
N ASP A 82 -12.39 15.86 -2.66
CA ASP A 82 -12.97 15.90 -3.99
C ASP A 82 -13.29 14.48 -4.43
N CYS A 83 -14.58 14.16 -4.50
CA CYS A 83 -15.09 12.86 -4.91
C CYS A 83 -15.35 12.84 -6.41
N THR A 84 -14.91 11.78 -7.09
CA THR A 84 -15.24 11.50 -8.49
C THR A 84 -15.59 10.02 -8.62
N THR A 85 -16.74 9.71 -9.20
CA THR A 85 -17.19 8.34 -9.45
C THR A 85 -17.13 8.03 -10.94
N PHE A 86 -16.62 6.85 -11.26
CA PHE A 86 -16.46 6.34 -12.61
C PHE A 86 -17.19 5.01 -12.74
N PRO A 87 -18.10 4.84 -13.71
CA PRO A 87 -18.67 3.52 -13.97
C PRO A 87 -17.55 2.58 -14.41
N MET A 88 -17.56 1.35 -13.89
CA MET A 88 -16.55 0.37 -14.29
C MET A 88 -16.88 -0.18 -15.68
N GLU A 89 -16.05 0.18 -16.65
CA GLU A 89 -16.03 -0.39 -18.00
C GLU A 89 -15.50 -1.84 -17.97
N ALA A 90 -15.60 -2.59 -19.07
CA ALA A 90 -15.20 -4.00 -19.18
C ALA A 90 -13.69 -4.33 -18.96
N CYS A 91 -12.90 -3.39 -18.41
CA CYS A 91 -11.52 -3.63 -17.99
C CYS A 91 -11.45 -4.06 -16.50
N CYS A 92 -10.36 -4.70 -16.09
CA CYS A 92 -10.26 -5.16 -14.71
C CYS A 92 -10.07 -3.99 -13.72
N PRO A 93 -10.50 -4.12 -12.45
CA PRO A 93 -10.37 -3.09 -11.42
C PRO A 93 -8.98 -2.48 -11.28
N THR A 94 -7.94 -3.32 -11.30
CA THR A 94 -6.54 -2.87 -11.22
C THR A 94 -6.15 -1.98 -12.40
N CYS A 95 -6.63 -2.26 -13.63
CA CYS A 95 -6.35 -1.43 -14.80
C CYS A 95 -7.01 -0.05 -14.69
N SER A 96 -8.23 0.03 -14.17
CA SER A 96 -8.92 1.29 -13.91
C SER A 96 -8.14 2.16 -12.93
N VAL A 97 -7.72 1.58 -11.79
CA VAL A 97 -6.90 2.28 -10.79
C VAL A 97 -5.59 2.78 -11.40
N LYS A 98 -4.86 1.93 -12.12
CA LYS A 98 -3.58 2.28 -12.77
C LYS A 98 -3.70 3.53 -13.64
N ARG A 99 -4.65 3.50 -14.58
CA ARG A 99 -4.85 4.58 -15.56
C ARG A 99 -5.28 5.87 -14.87
N ASP A 100 -6.22 5.77 -13.94
CA ASP A 100 -6.74 6.92 -13.23
C ASP A 100 -5.70 7.54 -12.29
N LEU A 101 -4.93 6.73 -11.58
CA LEU A 101 -3.92 7.21 -10.63
C LEU A 101 -2.81 8.00 -11.33
N VAL A 102 -2.32 7.54 -12.48
CA VAL A 102 -1.34 8.31 -13.28
C VAL A 102 -1.90 9.68 -13.66
N ALA A 103 -3.17 9.73 -14.09
CA ALA A 103 -3.83 11.00 -14.43
C ALA A 103 -4.01 11.90 -13.20
N ALA A 104 -4.47 11.34 -12.08
CA ALA A 104 -4.67 12.05 -10.82
C ALA A 104 -3.36 12.65 -10.30
N LEU A 105 -2.28 11.86 -10.25
CA LEU A 105 -0.95 12.34 -9.86
C LEU A 105 -0.45 13.44 -10.80
N GLY A 106 -0.69 13.33 -12.11
CA GLY A 106 -0.36 14.38 -13.07
C GLY A 106 -1.00 15.74 -12.76
N HIS A 107 -2.22 15.74 -12.20
CA HIS A 107 -2.90 16.97 -11.78
C HIS A 107 -2.48 17.47 -10.39
N LEU A 108 -2.00 16.58 -9.52
CA LEU A 108 -1.69 16.89 -8.12
C LEU A 108 -0.20 17.16 -7.86
N CYS A 109 0.69 16.78 -8.79
CA CYS A 109 2.14 16.79 -8.60
C CYS A 109 2.72 18.16 -8.24
N ASN A 110 2.06 19.27 -8.59
CA ASN A 110 2.52 20.63 -8.24
C ASN A 110 2.07 21.09 -6.85
N ARG A 111 1.42 20.22 -6.07
CA ARG A 111 0.77 20.58 -4.79
C ARG A 111 1.20 19.73 -3.60
N ALA A 112 1.88 18.61 -3.83
CA ALA A 112 2.41 17.74 -2.79
C ALA A 112 3.58 16.91 -3.35
N ASP A 113 4.51 16.57 -2.46
CA ASP A 113 5.66 15.71 -2.76
C ASP A 113 5.45 14.26 -2.31
N MET A 114 4.50 14.05 -1.38
CA MET A 114 4.17 12.74 -0.82
C MET A 114 2.70 12.42 -1.04
N PHE A 115 2.46 11.18 -1.45
CA PHE A 115 1.13 10.67 -1.75
C PHE A 115 0.86 9.38 -0.99
N LEU A 116 -0.27 9.35 -0.28
CA LEU A 116 -0.82 8.14 0.32
C LEU A 116 -2.02 7.69 -0.52
N ILE A 117 -1.89 6.55 -1.17
CA ILE A 117 -2.90 6.00 -2.05
C ILE A 117 -3.55 4.80 -1.37
N THR A 118 -4.80 4.92 -0.96
CA THR A 118 -5.56 3.77 -0.44
C THR A 118 -6.24 3.07 -1.62
N LEU A 119 -5.81 1.85 -1.92
CA LEU A 119 -6.40 1.05 -2.99
C LEU A 119 -7.75 0.47 -2.54
N PRO A 120 -8.65 0.13 -3.48
CA PRO A 120 -9.86 -0.61 -3.13
C PRO A 120 -9.50 -1.94 -2.47
N ILE A 121 -10.39 -2.43 -1.62
CA ILE A 121 -10.20 -3.71 -0.94
C ILE A 121 -9.88 -4.84 -1.93
N GLY A 122 -8.88 -5.64 -1.59
CA GLY A 122 -8.44 -6.80 -2.38
C GLY A 122 -7.63 -6.48 -3.64
N ILE A 123 -7.37 -5.21 -3.95
CA ILE A 123 -6.51 -4.83 -5.07
C ILE A 123 -5.04 -4.94 -4.68
N GLU A 124 -4.29 -5.69 -5.49
CA GLU A 124 -2.85 -5.86 -5.37
C GLU A 124 -2.11 -4.55 -5.69
N GLY A 125 -1.18 -4.18 -4.82
CA GLY A 125 -0.33 -3.00 -4.93
C GLY A 125 0.81 -3.17 -5.93
N ALA A 126 1.40 -4.37 -6.05
CA ALA A 126 2.58 -4.57 -6.89
C ALA A 126 2.35 -4.25 -8.37
N PRO A 127 1.23 -4.68 -9.01
CA PRO A 127 0.95 -4.29 -10.37
C PRO A 127 0.81 -2.76 -10.52
N VAL A 128 0.22 -2.08 -9.55
CA VAL A 128 0.00 -0.62 -9.57
C VAL A 128 1.32 0.12 -9.40
N ALA A 129 2.15 -0.27 -8.42
CA ALA A 129 3.48 0.29 -8.19
C ALA A 129 4.36 0.15 -9.44
N GLN A 130 4.43 -1.05 -10.02
CA GLN A 130 5.20 -1.31 -11.23
C GLN A 130 4.75 -0.40 -12.39
N TYR A 131 3.44 -0.30 -12.61
CA TYR A 131 2.90 0.55 -13.67
C TYR A 131 3.25 2.04 -13.46
N LEU A 132 3.16 2.53 -12.22
CA LEU A 132 3.54 3.92 -11.90
C LEU A 132 5.01 4.19 -12.17
N LEU A 133 5.90 3.29 -11.74
CA LEU A 133 7.34 3.42 -11.95
C LEU A 133 7.70 3.34 -13.44
N GLU A 134 7.10 2.41 -14.18
CA GLU A 134 7.27 2.33 -15.65
C GLU A 134 6.77 3.60 -16.35
N CYS A 135 5.60 4.11 -15.98
CA CYS A 135 5.10 5.38 -16.52
C CYS A 135 6.04 6.54 -16.19
N SER A 136 6.60 6.59 -14.98
CA SER A 136 7.59 7.60 -14.57
C SER A 136 8.85 7.52 -15.44
N LEU A 137 9.41 6.32 -15.61
CA LEU A 137 10.60 6.08 -16.44
C LEU A 137 10.38 6.46 -17.91
N LEU A 138 9.17 6.27 -18.43
CA LEU A 138 8.81 6.63 -19.81
C LEU A 138 8.39 8.10 -19.97
N GLY A 139 8.47 8.93 -18.91
CA GLY A 139 8.07 10.34 -18.95
C GLY A 139 6.56 10.56 -19.04
N GLY A 140 5.76 9.55 -18.70
CA GLY A 140 4.30 9.59 -18.68
C GLY A 140 3.71 10.26 -17.43
N THR A 141 4.50 10.48 -16.39
CA THR A 141 4.10 11.25 -15.20
C THR A 141 4.59 12.68 -15.27
N ALA A 142 3.85 13.61 -14.64
CA ALA A 142 4.21 15.03 -14.67
C ALA A 142 5.46 15.36 -13.83
N ARG A 143 5.71 14.59 -12.77
CA ARG A 143 6.95 14.55 -11.96
C ARG A 143 7.43 13.09 -11.88
N PRO A 144 8.74 12.85 -11.79
CA PRO A 144 9.25 11.50 -11.60
C PRO A 144 8.75 10.93 -10.27
N VAL A 145 8.39 9.66 -10.26
CA VAL A 145 8.11 8.85 -9.06
C VAL A 145 9.41 8.16 -8.68
N ASP A 146 9.94 8.46 -7.49
CA ASP A 146 11.19 7.86 -6.98
C ASP A 146 10.96 6.45 -6.45
N ALA A 147 9.91 6.30 -5.62
CA ALA A 147 9.52 5.04 -5.02
C ALA A 147 8.00 4.94 -4.92
N ALA A 148 7.51 3.71 -5.03
CA ALA A 148 6.11 3.33 -4.83
C ALA A 148 6.03 2.18 -3.83
N THR A 149 6.06 2.52 -2.54
CA THR A 149 6.12 1.55 -1.44
C THR A 149 4.76 0.90 -1.19
N ILE A 150 4.73 -0.41 -0.99
CA ILE A 150 3.49 -1.15 -0.72
C ILE A 150 3.36 -1.47 0.78
N ALA A 151 2.28 -1.02 1.39
CA ALA A 151 1.93 -1.31 2.77
C ALA A 151 0.59 -2.05 2.86
N SER A 152 0.55 -3.21 3.51
CA SER A 152 -0.66 -4.01 3.67
C SER A 152 -1.19 -3.99 5.11
N VAL A 153 -2.45 -3.62 5.28
CA VAL A 153 -3.15 -3.65 6.57
C VAL A 153 -3.70 -5.05 6.82
N THR A 154 -3.37 -5.62 7.99
CA THR A 154 -3.71 -7.00 8.34
C THR A 154 -4.27 -7.10 9.75
N ASP A 155 -5.44 -7.70 9.90
CA ASP A 155 -5.89 -8.25 11.19
C ASP A 155 -5.29 -9.66 11.34
N PRO A 156 -4.34 -9.89 12.25
CA PRO A 156 -3.70 -11.20 12.39
C PRO A 156 -4.69 -12.29 12.84
N GLU A 157 -5.63 -11.97 13.73
CA GLU A 157 -6.59 -12.96 14.25
C GLU A 157 -7.69 -13.24 13.23
N GLY A 158 -8.24 -12.18 12.61
CA GLY A 158 -9.16 -12.29 11.49
C GLY A 158 -8.57 -13.13 10.36
N PHE A 159 -7.33 -12.84 9.96
CA PHE A 159 -6.63 -13.60 8.93
C PHE A 159 -6.46 -15.08 9.29
N ALA A 160 -5.98 -15.38 10.51
CA ALA A 160 -5.78 -16.76 10.94
C ALA A 160 -7.09 -17.57 10.96
N SER A 161 -8.22 -16.92 11.26
CA SER A 161 -9.54 -17.57 11.23
C SER A 161 -10.06 -17.85 9.82
N ARG A 162 -9.64 -17.04 8.83
CA ARG A 162 -10.15 -17.05 7.45
C ARG A 162 -9.19 -17.63 6.41
N LEU A 163 -7.96 -17.96 6.80
CA LEU A 163 -6.93 -18.45 5.87
C LEU A 163 -7.37 -19.66 5.04
N CYS A 164 -8.18 -20.54 5.62
CA CYS A 164 -8.67 -21.75 4.97
C CYS A 164 -10.20 -21.76 4.80
N ASP A 165 -10.85 -20.61 4.89
CA ASP A 165 -12.27 -20.51 4.56
C ASP A 165 -12.50 -20.29 3.06
N ASP A 166 -13.75 -20.51 2.65
CA ASP A 166 -14.23 -20.25 1.30
C ASP A 166 -15.02 -18.92 1.23
N GLU A 167 -14.88 -18.04 2.23
CA GLU A 167 -15.62 -16.76 2.28
C GLU A 167 -15.09 -15.83 1.18
N GLN A 168 -15.95 -15.48 0.23
CA GLN A 168 -15.58 -14.56 -0.85
C GLN A 168 -15.42 -13.14 -0.34
N LEU A 169 -14.48 -12.39 -0.93
CA LEU A 169 -14.29 -10.99 -0.57
C LEU A 169 -15.41 -10.13 -1.19
N LEU A 170 -16.23 -9.51 -0.35
CA LEU A 170 -17.20 -8.49 -0.76
C LEU A 170 -16.44 -7.22 -1.21
N LEU A 171 -16.44 -6.93 -2.51
CA LEU A 171 -15.79 -5.75 -3.11
C LEU A 171 -16.65 -4.49 -2.99
N ALA A 172 -17.96 -4.62 -3.20
CA ALA A 172 -18.94 -3.54 -3.11
C ALA A 172 -20.30 -4.09 -2.64
N GLY A 173 -21.14 -3.25 -2.06
CA GLY A 173 -22.44 -3.64 -1.51
C GLY A 173 -22.36 -3.92 0.00
N THR A 174 -23.42 -4.50 0.55
CA THR A 174 -23.54 -4.74 2.00
C THR A 174 -23.77 -6.19 2.35
N ASP A 175 -24.43 -6.95 1.47
CA ASP A 175 -24.73 -8.36 1.70
C ASP A 175 -24.76 -9.17 0.39
N GLU A 176 -25.27 -10.40 0.44
CA GLU A 176 -25.33 -11.34 -0.69
C GLU A 176 -26.33 -10.94 -1.79
N HIS A 177 -27.27 -10.04 -1.52
CA HIS A 177 -28.32 -9.63 -2.47
C HIS A 177 -27.88 -8.47 -3.35
N ASP A 178 -27.09 -7.55 -2.80
CA ASP A 178 -26.56 -6.37 -3.49
C ASP A 178 -25.03 -6.43 -3.69
N GLY A 179 -24.38 -7.47 -3.18
CA GLY A 179 -22.93 -7.58 -3.15
C GLY A 179 -22.29 -7.95 -4.48
N VAL A 180 -21.19 -7.27 -4.78
CA VAL A 180 -20.23 -7.68 -5.81
C VAL A 180 -19.04 -8.32 -5.11
N PHE A 181 -18.71 -9.55 -5.51
CA PHE A 181 -17.70 -10.36 -4.83
C PHE A 181 -16.49 -10.65 -5.73
N ASP A 182 -15.31 -10.68 -5.13
CA ASP A 182 -14.12 -11.29 -5.76
C ASP A 182 -14.32 -12.81 -5.78
N PRO A 183 -14.01 -13.48 -6.91
CA PRO A 183 -14.10 -14.94 -6.97
C PRO A 183 -13.15 -15.64 -5.99
N ARG A 184 -12.09 -14.98 -5.54
CA ARG A 184 -11.12 -15.49 -4.56
C ARG A 184 -11.64 -15.30 -3.13
N CYS A 185 -11.32 -16.24 -2.25
CA CYS A 185 -11.65 -16.09 -0.84
C CYS A 185 -10.80 -15.01 -0.15
N VAL A 186 -11.32 -14.44 0.94
CA VAL A 186 -10.67 -13.38 1.75
C VAL A 186 -9.27 -13.82 2.18
N GLY A 187 -9.11 -15.06 2.67
CA GLY A 187 -7.82 -15.60 3.07
C GLY A 187 -6.78 -15.63 1.93
N THR A 188 -7.20 -16.04 0.73
CA THR A 188 -6.32 -16.07 -0.46
C THR A 188 -5.90 -14.65 -0.86
N VAL A 189 -6.83 -13.70 -0.85
CA VAL A 189 -6.55 -12.31 -1.18
C VAL A 189 -5.60 -11.69 -0.16
N GLN A 190 -5.91 -11.80 1.14
CA GLN A 190 -5.06 -11.26 2.20
C GLN A 190 -3.65 -11.87 2.18
N ALA A 191 -3.52 -13.19 1.99
CA ALA A 191 -2.22 -13.85 1.87
C ALA A 191 -1.38 -13.28 0.72
N ARG A 192 -2.03 -13.02 -0.43
CA ARG A 192 -1.38 -12.38 -1.57
C ARG A 192 -0.92 -10.96 -1.24
N LEU A 193 -1.77 -10.14 -0.61
CA LEU A 193 -1.43 -8.76 -0.23
C LEU A 193 -0.28 -8.71 0.80
N ILE A 194 -0.23 -9.64 1.75
CA ILE A 194 0.90 -9.78 2.69
C ILE A 194 2.18 -10.13 1.94
N SER A 195 2.11 -11.06 0.98
CA SER A 195 3.31 -11.56 0.29
C SER A 195 4.01 -10.54 -0.62
N GLU A 196 3.28 -9.53 -1.11
CA GLU A 196 3.83 -8.49 -1.97
C GLU A 196 4.21 -7.20 -1.22
N ALA A 197 3.85 -7.09 0.05
CA ALA A 197 4.03 -5.86 0.81
C ALA A 197 5.48 -5.69 1.29
N GLU A 198 5.99 -4.47 1.18
CA GLU A 198 7.24 -4.05 1.83
C GLU A 198 7.01 -3.80 3.34
N HIS A 199 5.80 -3.38 3.69
CA HIS A 199 5.39 -3.20 5.08
C HIS A 199 4.07 -3.89 5.37
N VAL A 200 4.00 -4.65 6.47
CA VAL A 200 2.73 -5.19 6.97
C VAL A 200 2.35 -4.45 8.24
N LEU A 201 1.17 -3.83 8.23
CA LEU A 201 0.64 -3.03 9.32
C LEU A 201 -0.40 -3.85 10.09
N LEU A 202 -0.02 -4.37 11.25
CA LEU A 202 -0.91 -5.20 12.05
C LEU A 202 -1.91 -4.32 12.81
N LEU A 203 -3.19 -4.67 12.70
CA LEU A 203 -4.22 -4.06 13.53
C LEU A 203 -4.06 -4.54 14.98
N PRO A 204 -4.25 -3.65 15.97
CA PRO A 204 -4.17 -4.04 17.37
C PRO A 204 -5.27 -5.08 17.67
N THR A 205 -4.88 -6.20 18.25
CA THR A 205 -5.84 -7.20 18.74
C THR A 205 -6.56 -6.61 19.95
N ALA A 206 -7.86 -6.35 19.82
CA ALA A 206 -8.68 -6.04 20.99
C ALA A 206 -8.70 -7.29 21.88
N ARG A 207 -7.95 -7.28 22.99
CA ARG A 207 -8.25 -8.20 24.08
C ARG A 207 -9.68 -7.87 24.54
N PRO A 208 -10.60 -8.84 24.59
CA PRO A 208 -11.83 -8.64 25.31
C PRO A 208 -11.47 -8.63 26.80
N ASP A 209 -11.05 -7.48 27.32
CA ASP A 209 -11.06 -7.23 28.76
C ASP A 209 -12.52 -7.10 29.18
N HIS A 210 -13.18 -8.24 29.32
CA HIS A 210 -14.48 -8.30 29.97
C HIS A 210 -14.24 -8.15 31.49
N PRO A 211 -14.81 -7.13 32.15
CA PRO A 211 -14.55 -6.87 33.56
C PRO A 211 -15.44 -7.75 34.44
N ASP A 212 -15.40 -9.07 34.27
CA ASP A 212 -16.18 -10.00 35.09
C ASP A 212 -15.55 -11.40 35.15
N THR A 213 -14.29 -11.51 35.57
CA THR A 213 -13.87 -12.73 36.29
C THR A 213 -12.67 -12.46 37.20
N LYS A 214 -12.78 -12.97 38.42
CA LYS A 214 -11.86 -12.73 39.54
C LYS A 214 -10.41 -13.05 39.21
N ALA A 215 -9.54 -12.17 39.69
CA ALA A 215 -8.10 -12.27 39.78
C ALA A 215 -7.57 -13.71 39.94
N VAL A 216 -6.82 -14.14 38.92
CA VAL A 216 -5.69 -15.07 39.06
C VAL A 216 -4.45 -14.30 38.64
N ALA A 217 -3.38 -14.46 39.40
CA ALA A 217 -2.15 -13.65 39.35
C ALA A 217 -1.52 -13.56 37.94
N PRO A 218 -0.70 -12.53 37.65
CA PRO A 218 -0.11 -12.38 36.34
C PRO A 218 1.02 -13.40 36.19
N GLU A 219 0.74 -14.51 35.50
CA GLU A 219 1.83 -15.25 34.87
C GLU A 219 2.46 -14.30 33.85
N ARG A 220 3.69 -13.89 34.14
CA ARG A 220 4.61 -13.29 33.17
C ARG A 220 4.86 -14.29 32.04
N ASN A 221 3.92 -14.41 31.12
CA ASN A 221 4.23 -14.94 29.79
C ASN A 221 4.88 -13.81 29.01
N HIS A 222 6.21 -13.82 29.00
CA HIS A 222 6.98 -13.15 27.97
C HIS A 222 6.48 -13.63 26.60
N GLU A 223 5.71 -12.77 25.94
CA GLU A 223 5.75 -12.46 24.50
C GLU A 223 6.28 -13.59 23.61
N ARG A 224 5.48 -14.64 23.43
CA ARG A 224 5.48 -15.33 22.14
C ARG A 224 4.51 -14.57 21.23
N PRO A 225 4.91 -14.19 20.00
CA PRO A 225 3.92 -13.81 19.00
C PRO A 225 2.84 -14.89 18.96
N SER A 226 1.56 -14.50 18.95
CA SER A 226 0.49 -15.47 18.79
C SER A 226 0.67 -16.19 17.45
N ARG A 227 0.16 -17.43 17.33
CA ARG A 227 0.24 -18.25 16.11
C ARG A 227 -0.21 -17.48 14.85
N SER A 228 -1.12 -16.53 15.00
CA SER A 228 -1.58 -15.61 13.97
C SER A 228 -0.46 -14.70 13.43
N HIS A 229 0.40 -14.15 14.29
CA HIS A 229 1.56 -13.37 13.87
C HIS A 229 2.59 -14.25 13.14
N ASP A 230 2.82 -15.48 13.60
CA ASP A 230 3.73 -16.42 12.93
C ASP A 230 3.25 -16.74 11.51
N LEU A 231 1.93 -16.86 11.29
CA LEU A 231 1.35 -17.07 9.96
C LEU A 231 1.59 -15.88 9.03
N VAL A 232 1.40 -14.65 9.53
CA VAL A 232 1.70 -13.44 8.75
C VAL A 232 3.18 -13.37 8.40
N ALA A 233 4.06 -13.61 9.37
CA ALA A 233 5.50 -13.62 9.15
C ALA A 233 5.96 -14.72 8.17
N ALA A 234 5.28 -15.87 8.15
CA ALA A 234 5.59 -16.94 7.21
C ALA A 234 5.20 -16.63 5.75
N LEU A 235 4.25 -15.72 5.54
CA LEU A 235 3.78 -15.31 4.21
C LEU A 235 4.49 -14.06 3.68
N ALA A 236 4.95 -13.20 4.58
CA ALA A 236 5.70 -12.00 4.25
C ALA A 236 7.04 -12.37 3.58
N SER A 237 7.52 -11.48 2.69
CA SER A 237 8.88 -11.61 2.16
C SER A 237 9.90 -11.45 3.31
N PRO A 238 11.10 -12.07 3.23
CA PRO A 238 12.13 -11.90 4.26
C PRO A 238 12.53 -10.44 4.52
N GLU A 239 12.37 -9.56 3.53
CA GLU A 239 12.69 -8.13 3.61
C GLU A 239 11.50 -7.28 4.09
N THR A 240 10.30 -7.87 4.22
CA THR A 240 9.09 -7.15 4.67
C THR A 240 9.23 -6.74 6.13
N VAL A 241 8.97 -5.47 6.42
CA VAL A 241 8.94 -4.95 7.79
C VAL A 241 7.53 -5.10 8.36
N ILE A 242 7.39 -5.89 9.41
CA ILE A 242 6.11 -6.11 10.10
C ILE A 242 5.99 -5.16 11.29
N HIS A 243 4.99 -4.29 11.24
CA HIS A 243 4.70 -3.31 12.29
C HIS A 243 3.59 -3.85 13.20
N PRO A 244 3.81 -3.95 14.53
CA PRO A 244 2.86 -4.58 15.45
C PRO A 244 1.60 -3.75 15.72
N ASN A 245 1.60 -2.47 15.35
CA ASN A 245 0.46 -1.57 15.53
C ASN A 245 0.40 -0.56 14.38
N ALA A 246 -0.56 -0.76 13.47
CA ALA A 246 -0.80 0.10 12.31
C ALA A 246 -1.01 1.58 12.67
N HIS A 247 -1.60 1.88 13.83
CA HIS A 247 -1.91 3.25 14.26
C HIS A 247 -0.72 3.96 14.92
N ALA A 248 0.39 3.27 15.17
CA ALA A 248 1.60 3.84 15.74
C ALA A 248 2.69 4.13 14.68
N VAL A 249 2.48 3.72 13.43
CA VAL A 249 3.44 3.90 12.34
C VAL A 249 3.24 5.28 11.71
N SER A 250 4.35 5.97 11.45
CA SER A 250 4.31 7.23 10.70
C SER A 250 4.47 6.98 9.20
N LEU A 251 3.92 7.86 8.37
CA LEU A 251 4.08 7.78 6.92
C LEU A 251 5.56 7.84 6.49
N HIS A 252 6.37 8.65 7.17
CA HIS A 252 7.80 8.75 6.88
C HIS A 252 8.53 7.42 7.11
N THR A 253 8.15 6.68 8.14
CA THR A 253 8.70 5.34 8.41
C THR A 253 8.46 4.36 7.25
N LEU A 254 7.37 4.53 6.49
CA LEU A 254 7.10 3.71 5.31
C LEU A 254 7.91 4.14 4.09
N LEU A 255 8.40 5.38 4.06
CA LEU A 255 9.18 5.91 2.94
C LEU A 255 10.69 5.78 3.13
N GLU A 256 11.13 5.59 4.38
CA GLU A 256 12.51 5.25 4.73
C GLU A 256 12.81 3.82 4.28
N THR A 257 13.23 3.65 3.04
CA THR A 257 13.82 2.39 2.58
C THR A 257 15.10 2.15 3.39
N THR A 258 15.13 1.06 4.17
CA THR A 258 16.39 0.56 4.72
C THR A 258 17.31 0.28 3.54
N PRO A 259 18.44 0.99 3.34
CA PRO A 259 19.37 0.59 2.31
C PRO A 259 19.81 -0.84 2.62
N ALA A 260 19.63 -1.75 1.65
CA ALA A 260 20.19 -3.08 1.70
C ALA A 260 21.62 -2.98 2.24
N ALA A 261 21.89 -3.65 3.36
CA ALA A 261 23.17 -3.59 4.03
C ALA A 261 24.29 -3.70 3.01
N THR A 262 25.01 -2.61 2.77
CA THR A 262 26.26 -2.62 2.03
C THR A 262 27.15 -3.60 2.78
N ILE A 263 27.35 -4.79 2.19
CA ILE A 263 28.39 -5.71 2.60
C ILE A 263 29.66 -4.84 2.64
N PRO A 264 30.32 -4.69 3.80
CA PRO A 264 31.54 -3.90 3.84
C PRO A 264 32.51 -4.56 2.88
N GLU A 265 32.87 -3.82 1.83
CA GLU A 265 34.01 -4.14 0.98
C GLU A 265 35.20 -4.26 1.93
N SER A 266 35.68 -5.49 2.10
CA SER A 266 36.85 -5.78 2.92
C SER A 266 38.09 -5.32 2.17
N ALA A 267 38.35 -4.02 2.22
CA ALA A 267 39.69 -3.49 2.03
C ALA A 267 40.40 -3.57 3.39
N ASP A 268 41.26 -4.58 3.59
CA ASP A 268 42.69 -4.32 3.46
C ASP A 268 43.59 -5.52 3.82
N ALA A 269 44.73 -5.52 3.12
CA ALA A 269 46.03 -6.01 3.56
C ALA A 269 46.25 -7.53 3.76
N CYS A 270 46.71 -8.19 2.69
CA CYS A 270 47.81 -9.16 2.84
C CYS A 270 48.80 -9.01 1.69
N GLY A 271 49.53 -7.90 1.71
CA GLY A 271 50.72 -7.67 0.92
C GLY A 271 51.96 -7.68 1.81
N ARG A 272 52.88 -8.58 1.47
CA ARG A 272 54.31 -8.67 1.85
C ARG A 272 54.68 -9.50 3.08
N GLY A 273 55.29 -10.64 2.77
CA GLY A 273 56.31 -11.27 3.61
C GLY A 273 56.73 -12.62 3.03
N ASN A 274 57.73 -12.64 2.14
CA ASN A 274 58.69 -13.74 2.06
C ASN A 274 59.90 -13.30 1.22
N GLY A 275 60.99 -13.00 1.92
CA GLY A 275 62.35 -13.10 1.39
C GLY A 275 62.95 -14.47 1.75
N LEU A 276 64.09 -14.77 1.10
CA LEU A 276 64.90 -16.02 1.10
C LEU A 276 64.40 -16.98 -0.01
N VAL A 277 65.15 -17.28 -1.07
CA VAL A 277 66.61 -17.43 -1.30
C VAL A 277 66.95 -16.99 -2.73
#